data_AF-A0A209D0V8-F1
#
_entry.id   AF-A0A209D0V8-F1
#
_cell.length_a   1.000
_cell.length_b   1.000
_cell.length_c   1.000
_cell.angle_alpha   90.00
_cell.angle_beta   90.00
_cell.angle_gamma   90.00
#
_symmetry.space_group_name_H-M   'P 1'
#
loop_
_entity.id
_entity.type
_entity.pdbx_description
1 polymer ?
#
loop_
_entity_poly.entity_id
_entity_poly.type
_entity_poly.pdbx_seq_one_letter_code
_entity_poly.pdbx_strand_id
1 'polypeptide(L)'
;MSDEIIHRPGEGPTANVSVSLHSGNIAAVRARVGKRGFSAYVDAAVQRQIERDNLAELTAAHEAEHGEFSQAEIDAARALLRGDADGGVGSAA
;
A
#
# COMPACT_ATOMS: atom_id res chain seq x y z
N MET A 1 17.64 -25.10 15.39
CA MET A 1 17.50 -23.65 15.25
C MET A 1 16.15 -23.45 14.62
N SER A 2 15.16 -23.06 15.43
CA SER A 2 13.83 -22.78 14.91
C SER A 2 13.96 -21.64 13.91
N ASP A 3 13.46 -21.84 12.69
CA ASP A 3 13.28 -20.75 11.74
C ASP A 3 12.50 -19.65 12.47
N GLU A 4 13.12 -18.51 12.68
CA GLU A 4 12.45 -17.36 13.27
C GLU A 4 11.45 -16.90 12.21
N ILE A 5 10.17 -17.19 12.42
CA ILE A 5 9.14 -16.82 11.47
C ILE A 5 9.02 -15.30 11.48
N ILE A 6 9.67 -14.64 10.52
CA ILE A 6 9.53 -13.21 10.27
C ILE A 6 8.17 -13.01 9.61
N HIS A 7 7.22 -12.47 10.37
CA HIS A 7 5.93 -12.05 9.84
C HIS A 7 6.05 -10.73 9.09
N ARG A 8 5.51 -10.67 7.87
CA ARG A 8 5.36 -9.40 7.14
C ARG A 8 4.24 -8.57 7.79
N PRO A 9 4.16 -7.25 7.51
CA PRO A 9 3.04 -6.43 7.97
C PRO A 9 1.69 -7.09 7.60
N GLY A 10 0.82 -7.30 8.60
CA GLY A 10 -0.48 -7.96 8.42
C GLY A 10 -0.46 -9.50 8.54
N GLU A 11 0.70 -10.11 8.78
CA GLU A 11 0.82 -11.56 9.01
C GLU A 11 0.97 -11.88 10.51
N GLY A 12 0.68 -13.15 10.85
CA GLY A 12 0.84 -13.66 12.21
C GLY A 12 -0.41 -13.51 13.09
N PRO A 13 -0.34 -13.97 14.35
CA PRO A 13 -1.45 -13.90 15.29
C PRO A 13 -1.71 -12.45 15.74
N THR A 14 -2.99 -12.08 15.89
CA THR A 14 -3.36 -10.77 16.44
C THR A 14 -3.08 -10.68 17.93
N ALA A 15 -2.55 -9.54 18.38
CA ALA A 15 -2.38 -9.21 19.80
C ALA A 15 -3.13 -7.91 20.16
N ASN A 16 -3.60 -7.81 21.41
CA ASN A 16 -4.25 -6.59 21.89
C ASN A 16 -3.21 -5.56 22.30
N VAL A 17 -3.24 -4.39 21.67
CA VAL A 17 -2.40 -3.23 22.00
C VAL A 17 -3.32 -2.04 22.31
N SER A 18 -3.03 -1.34 23.42
CA SER A 18 -3.78 -0.14 23.81
C SER A 18 -3.07 1.11 23.33
N VAL A 19 -3.79 1.98 22.61
CA VAL A 19 -3.28 3.26 22.10
C VAL A 19 -4.34 4.33 22.25
N SER A 20 -3.89 5.58 22.41
CA SER A 20 -4.78 6.74 22.40
C SER A 20 -5.04 7.20 20.96
N LEU A 21 -6.30 7.47 20.65
CA LEU A 21 -6.72 8.01 19.36
C LEU A 21 -7.62 9.23 19.57
N HIS A 22 -7.56 10.19 18.65
CA HIS A 22 -8.48 11.32 18.62
C HIS A 22 -9.93 10.81 18.56
N SER A 23 -10.81 11.40 19.37
CA SER A 23 -12.24 11.03 19.41
C SER A 23 -12.91 11.14 18.04
N GLY A 24 -12.51 12.14 17.23
CA GLY A 24 -12.95 12.30 15.84
C GLY A 24 -12.58 11.11 14.95
N ASN A 25 -11.36 10.59 15.07
CA ASN A 25 -10.92 9.40 14.32
C ASN A 25 -11.72 8.18 14.75
N ILE A 26 -11.94 8.00 16.06
CA ILE A 26 -12.75 6.90 16.59
C ILE A 26 -14.17 6.96 16.01
N ALA A 27 -14.80 8.14 16.02
CA ALA A 27 -16.14 8.34 15.48
C ALA A 27 -16.20 8.07 13.97
N ALA A 28 -15.24 8.59 13.20
CA ALA A 28 -15.18 8.41 11.75
C ALA A 28 -15.03 6.94 11.35
N VAL A 29 -14.15 6.19 12.03
CA VAL A 29 -13.98 4.75 11.77
C VAL A 29 -15.24 3.98 12.14
N ARG A 30 -15.83 4.25 13.32
CA ARG A 30 -17.07 3.58 13.73
C ARG A 30 -18.23 3.86 12.78
N ALA A 31 -18.33 5.07 12.24
CA ALA A 31 -19.34 5.42 11.24
C ALA A 31 -19.14 4.62 9.94
N ARG A 32 -17.89 4.33 9.56
CA ARG A 32 -17.54 3.60 8.34
C ARG A 32 -17.75 2.08 8.45
N VAL A 33 -17.34 1.46 9.57
CA VAL A 33 -17.27 -0.02 9.69
C VAL A 33 -18.07 -0.59 10.87
N GLY A 34 -18.79 0.26 11.60
CA GLY A 34 -19.49 -0.12 12.82
C GLY A 34 -18.55 -0.47 13.98
N LYS A 35 -19.13 -0.88 15.12
CA LYS A 35 -18.37 -1.23 16.34
C LYS A 35 -17.52 -2.49 16.16
N ARG A 36 -18.04 -3.50 15.47
CA ARG A 36 -17.37 -4.81 15.30
C ARG A 36 -16.22 -4.77 14.29
N GLY A 37 -16.24 -3.83 13.33
CA GLY A 37 -15.19 -3.68 12.33
C GLY A 37 -14.02 -2.80 12.75
N PHE A 38 -14.07 -2.18 13.94
CA PHE A 38 -13.11 -1.15 14.33
C PHE A 38 -11.67 -1.67 14.35
N SER A 39 -11.41 -2.77 15.04
CA SER A 39 -10.05 -3.33 15.15
C SER A 39 -9.51 -3.79 13.80
N ALA A 40 -10.32 -4.48 12.99
CA ALA A 40 -9.92 -4.92 11.65
C ALA A 40 -9.63 -3.75 10.71
N TYR A 41 -10.39 -2.65 10.82
CA TYR A 41 -10.11 -1.45 10.04
C TYR A 41 -8.79 -0.80 10.44
N VAL A 42 -8.53 -0.68 11.74
CA VAL A 42 -7.29 -0.09 12.27
C VAL A 42 -6.09 -0.94 11.87
N ASP A 43 -6.17 -2.25 12.05
CA ASP A 43 -5.11 -3.20 11.67
C ASP A 43 -4.76 -3.09 10.18
N ALA A 44 -5.77 -3.16 9.31
CA ALA A 44 -5.57 -2.99 7.87
C ALA A 44 -5.07 -1.59 7.50
N ALA A 45 -5.43 -0.54 8.26
CA ALA A 45 -4.93 0.80 8.03
C ALA A 45 -3.46 0.95 8.41
N VAL A 46 -3.03 0.34 9.53
CA VAL A 46 -1.64 0.30 9.95
C VAL A 46 -0.79 -0.46 8.94
N GLN A 47 -1.24 -1.64 8.50
CA GLN A 47 -0.55 -2.39 7.45
C GLN A 47 -0.35 -1.55 6.18
N ARG A 48 -1.44 -0.93 5.69
CA ARG A 48 -1.38 -0.06 4.50
C ARG A 48 -0.48 1.16 4.66
N GLN A 49 -0.25 1.62 5.90
CA GLN A 49 0.67 2.73 6.15
C GLN A 49 2.11 2.24 6.10
N ILE A 50 2.42 1.13 6.77
CA ILE A 50 3.76 0.53 6.75
C ILE A 50 4.17 0.18 5.32
N GLU A 51 3.28 -0.41 4.52
CA GLU A 51 3.54 -0.72 3.12
C GLU A 51 3.84 0.54 2.28
N ARG A 52 3.18 1.67 2.56
CA ARG A 52 3.45 2.96 1.90
C ARG A 52 4.78 3.54 2.33
N ASP A 53 5.12 3.46 3.62
CA ASP A 53 6.37 3.98 4.15
C ASP A 53 7.55 3.20 3.54
N ASN A 54 7.47 1.86 3.51
CA ASN A 54 8.46 1.01 2.86
C ASN A 54 8.61 1.33 1.37
N LEU A 55 7.50 1.58 0.66
CA LEU A 55 7.53 1.97 -0.75
C LEU A 55 8.23 3.32 -0.93
N ALA A 56 7.93 4.30 -0.08
CA ALA A 56 8.55 5.62 -0.13
C ALA A 56 10.07 5.53 0.11
N GLU A 57 10.51 4.69 1.05
CA GLU A 57 11.93 4.43 1.30
C GLU A 57 12.63 3.84 0.07
N LEU A 58 12.01 2.85 -0.58
CA LEU A 58 12.55 2.24 -1.81
C LEU A 58 12.63 3.24 -2.96
N THR A 59 11.60 4.06 -3.14
CA THR A 59 11.60 5.11 -4.17
C THR A 59 12.69 6.14 -3.91
N ALA A 60 12.83 6.63 -2.67
CA ALA A 60 13.87 7.58 -2.32
C ALA A 60 15.29 7.01 -2.52
N ALA A 61 15.52 5.74 -2.19
CA ALA A 61 16.80 5.08 -2.45
C ALA A 61 17.10 5.00 -3.95
N HIS A 62 16.12 4.64 -4.77
CA HIS A 62 16.26 4.60 -6.22
C HIS A 62 16.60 5.98 -6.81
N GLU A 63 15.87 7.01 -6.41
CA GLU A 63 16.09 8.39 -6.87
C GLU A 63 17.45 8.94 -6.42
N ALA A 64 17.92 8.58 -5.24
CA ALA A 64 19.26 8.96 -4.77
C ALA A 64 20.38 8.37 -5.65
N GLU A 65 20.18 7.16 -6.18
CA GLU A 65 21.17 6.48 -7.03
C GLU A 65 21.09 6.88 -8.51
N HIS A 66 19.88 7.11 -9.03
CA HIS A 66 19.64 7.25 -10.48
C HIS A 66 19.08 8.61 -10.90
N GLY A 67 18.69 9.46 -9.95
CA GLY A 67 17.94 10.69 -10.19
C GLY A 67 16.43 10.46 -10.31
N GLU A 68 15.67 11.57 -10.32
CA GLU A 68 14.22 11.54 -10.52
C GLU A 68 13.87 11.14 -11.96
N PHE A 69 12.75 10.40 -12.13
CA PHE A 69 12.21 10.12 -13.45
C PHE A 69 11.61 11.37 -14.07
N SER A 70 11.89 11.60 -15.36
CA SER A 70 11.21 12.66 -16.10
C SER A 70 9.74 12.30 -16.34
N GLN A 71 8.89 13.32 -16.46
CA GLN A 71 7.47 13.13 -16.74
C GLN A 71 7.24 12.33 -18.05
N ALA A 72 8.10 12.50 -19.05
CA ALA A 72 8.04 11.77 -20.31
C ALA A 72 8.30 10.27 -20.14
N GLU A 73 9.27 9.89 -19.30
CA GLU A 73 9.56 8.48 -18.98
C GLU A 73 8.40 7.85 -18.21
N ILE A 74 7.83 8.58 -17.25
CA ILE A 74 6.67 8.13 -16.47
C ILE A 74 5.46 7.89 -17.39
N ASP A 75 5.20 8.81 -18.32
CA ASP A 75 4.05 8.69 -19.23
C ASP A 75 4.24 7.56 -20.26
N ALA A 76 5.47 7.37 -20.77
CA ALA A 76 5.80 6.21 -21.61
C ALA A 76 5.61 4.89 -20.87
N ALA A 77 6.07 4.78 -19.61
CA ALA A 77 5.88 3.59 -18.78
C ALA A 77 4.39 3.33 -18.48
N ARG A 78 3.60 4.39 -18.23
CA ARG A 78 2.14 4.28 -18.02
C ARG A 78 1.41 3.80 -19.27
N ALA A 79 1.81 4.26 -20.46
CA ALA A 79 1.22 3.82 -21.72
C ALA A 79 1.48 2.32 -21.95
N LEU A 80 2.71 1.85 -21.66
CA LEU A 80 3.05 0.43 -21.70
C LEU A 80 2.21 -0.39 -20.71
N LEU A 81 2.08 0.07 -19.47
CA LEU A 81 1.33 -0.64 -18.42
C LEU A 81 -0.17 -0.76 -18.75
N ARG A 82 -0.76 0.24 -19.41
CA ARG A 82 -2.17 0.21 -19.84
C ARG A 82 -2.41 -0.62 -21.10
N GLY A 83 -1.35 -0.97 -21.83
CA GLY A 83 -1.44 -1.63 -23.14
C GLY A 83 -1.69 -0.68 -24.32
N ASP A 84 -1.57 0.63 -24.12
CA ASP A 84 -1.81 1.65 -25.16
C ASP A 84 -0.66 1.72 -26.19
N ALA A 85 0.48 1.09 -25.89
CA ALA A 85 1.64 1.04 -26.77
C ALA A 85 1.48 0.07 -27.96
N ASP A 86 0.54 -0.87 -27.90
CA ASP A 86 0.23 -1.82 -28.98
C ASP A 86 -1.02 -1.39 -29.76
N GLY A 87 -0.89 -0.27 -30.47
CA GLY A 87 -1.87 0.19 -31.44
C GLY A 87 -1.82 -0.63 -32.75
N GLY A 88 -2.42 -1.82 -32.75
CA GLY A 88 -3.12 -2.35 -33.94
C GLY A 88 -2.59 -3.63 -34.58
N VAL A 89 -3.26 -4.76 -34.32
CA VAL A 89 -3.76 -5.67 -35.36
C VAL A 89 -5.12 -6.21 -34.89
N GLY A 90 -6.17 -5.96 -35.67
CA GLY A 90 -7.51 -6.40 -35.36
C GLY A 90 -7.71 -7.91 -35.51
N SER A 91 -8.77 -8.42 -34.89
CA SER A 91 -9.52 -9.54 -35.45
C SER A 91 -10.99 -9.39 -35.09
N ALA A 92 -11.76 -8.95 -36.08
CA ALA A 92 -13.17 -9.26 -36.16
C ALA A 92 -13.30 -10.70 -36.71
N ALA A 93 -13.96 -11.58 -35.95
CA ALA A 93 -14.70 -12.75 -36.44
C ALA A 93 -15.63 -13.22 -35.33
#